data_AF-A0A919DTV5-F1
#
_entry.id   AF-A0A919DTV5-F1
#
_cell.length_a   1.000
_cell.length_b   1.000
_cell.length_c   1.000
_cell.angle_alpha   90.00
_cell.angle_beta   90.00
_cell.angle_gamma   90.00
#
_symmetry.space_group_name_H-M   'P 1'
#
loop_
_entity.id
_entity.type
_entity.pdbx_description
1 polymer ?
#
loop_
_entity_poly.entity_id
_entity_poly.type
_entity_poly.pdbx_seq_one_letter_code
_entity_poly.pdbx_strand_id
1 'polypeptide(L)'
;MHTADVRTEERYRLNPAVRLVPPGSFNNPRWLAVDLVTKRHLAIGRHAAALCVVAAGPTSRAAAVDAVAAHAGARKADLAAAFDTLLGKDLLVAAVTSDRTRWVEQLLSQWRAYGWSEAADHHLMTFDYPFYDYSVDGWTQDRAIMRAYRTAEFDGQRYKTCADVPHPAGDGCPETGGGVPAPRVTDVLPTLTARFEEVTGAPRRTGTLDAEVLLRLMSSVFGVLESRGGGPGTAPFIRRTSPSGGARHPSEGYACVFDVPGLAEGWYHYRCGDEALHRVADLDAERTRRALFGALRAPFTTRAVLVMTSVFGRNMYRYREPRTFRTLFMDVGHLLTTTEVVAQAMGVAAFGQHGIDDTCVSDVLRLAPEEEAPVLSVALGDGYGGCATGAPDGTTAVRDGTTAVRDGATAVRDGATGAWDGGTGVRDGVTGTEGGATAAGGGAPAAQGGPPAARDQAAVAQEGPGTVSPPAPPSPHPSSSASERR
;
A
#
# COMPACT_ATOMS: atom_id res chain seq x y z
N MET A 1 12.11 62.62 20.14
CA MET A 1 11.94 61.66 19.04
C MET A 1 11.49 60.35 19.67
N HIS A 2 10.18 60.07 19.66
CA HIS A 2 9.60 58.88 20.26
C HIS A 2 10.09 57.63 19.52
N THR A 3 10.81 56.76 20.22
CA THR A 3 10.90 55.35 19.86
C THR A 3 9.54 54.74 20.14
N ALA A 4 8.70 54.66 19.11
CA ALA A 4 7.53 53.80 19.14
C ALA A 4 8.04 52.37 19.30
N ASP A 5 7.87 51.84 20.51
CA ASP A 5 8.02 50.42 20.82
C ASP A 5 6.95 49.68 20.00
N VAL A 6 7.31 49.26 18.78
CA VAL A 6 6.46 48.37 17.97
C VAL A 6 6.49 47.03 18.67
N ARG A 7 5.68 46.88 19.73
CA ARG A 7 5.30 45.56 20.23
C ARG A 7 4.61 44.86 19.07
N THR A 8 5.34 43.95 18.44
CA THR A 8 4.77 42.97 17.51
C THR A 8 3.63 42.29 18.25
N GLU A 9 2.39 42.63 17.88
CA GLU A 9 1.20 42.06 18.49
C GLU A 9 1.28 40.54 18.38
N GLU A 10 1.17 39.84 19.52
CA GLU A 10 1.31 38.39 19.56
C GLU A 10 0.20 37.77 18.70
N ARG A 11 0.62 36.97 17.71
CA ARG A 11 -0.29 36.31 16.78
C ARG A 11 -0.43 34.85 17.14
N TYR A 12 -1.64 34.35 17.03
CA TYR A 12 -2.01 32.97 17.25
C TYR A 12 -2.70 32.40 16.03
N ARG A 13 -2.72 31.08 15.92
CA ARG A 13 -3.44 30.33 14.89
C ARG A 13 -3.93 29.00 15.42
N LEU A 14 -4.84 28.37 14.68
CA LEU A 14 -5.21 26.98 14.85
C LEU A 14 -3.96 26.11 14.76
N ASN A 15 -3.82 25.18 15.71
CA ASN A 15 -2.75 24.21 15.67
C ASN A 15 -2.89 23.39 14.36
N PRO A 16 -1.85 23.32 13.51
CA PRO A 16 -1.87 22.59 12.23
C PRO A 16 -2.18 21.10 12.38
N ALA A 17 -1.93 20.52 13.56
CA ALA A 17 -2.29 19.15 13.90
C ALA A 17 -3.78 18.96 14.21
N VAL A 18 -4.57 20.03 14.34
CA VAL A 18 -5.97 19.93 14.76
C VAL A 18 -6.89 19.89 13.54
N ARG A 19 -7.88 19.00 13.57
CA ARG A 19 -9.03 18.97 12.66
C ARG A 19 -10.30 19.27 13.45
N LEU A 20 -11.17 20.09 12.88
CA LEU A 20 -12.47 20.40 13.45
C LEU A 20 -13.54 19.52 12.78
N VAL A 21 -14.34 18.82 13.57
CA VAL A 21 -15.48 18.03 13.09
C VAL A 21 -16.76 18.72 13.56
N PRO A 22 -17.68 19.09 12.65
CA PRO A 22 -18.93 19.72 13.01
C PRO A 22 -19.84 18.76 13.81
N PRO A 23 -20.82 19.29 14.57
CA PRO A 23 -21.85 18.47 15.19
C PRO A 23 -22.61 17.66 14.14
N GLY A 24 -22.90 16.41 14.47
CA GLY A 24 -23.64 15.46 13.66
C GLY A 24 -24.07 14.27 14.50
N SER A 25 -24.57 13.22 13.86
CA SER A 25 -25.16 12.05 14.54
C SER A 25 -24.20 11.37 15.55
N PHE A 26 -22.88 11.53 15.38
CA PHE A 26 -21.86 10.83 16.17
C PHE A 26 -21.22 11.66 17.30
N ASN A 27 -21.36 12.99 17.31
CA ASN A 27 -20.76 13.90 18.29
C ASN A 27 -21.76 14.94 18.86
N ASN A 28 -23.06 14.74 18.60
CA ASN A 28 -24.18 15.58 19.01
C ASN A 28 -24.14 16.00 20.51
N PRO A 29 -24.32 17.28 20.90
CA PRO A 29 -24.52 18.50 20.08
C PRO A 29 -23.25 19.37 19.94
N ARG A 30 -22.04 18.82 20.09
CA ARG A 30 -20.80 19.61 20.16
C ARG A 30 -19.91 19.42 18.93
N TRP A 31 -19.08 20.42 18.66
CA TRP A 31 -17.97 20.29 17.73
C TRP A 31 -16.90 19.41 18.37
N LEU A 32 -16.12 18.70 17.55
CA LEU A 32 -14.94 17.96 18.01
C LEU A 32 -13.68 18.64 17.47
N ALA A 33 -12.71 18.90 18.33
CA ALA A 33 -11.34 19.18 17.94
C ALA A 33 -10.52 17.90 18.11
N VAL A 34 -9.97 17.40 17.01
CA VAL A 34 -9.15 16.20 16.95
C VAL A 34 -7.71 16.61 16.71
N ASP A 35 -6.85 16.43 17.70
CA ASP A 35 -5.41 16.63 17.56
C ASP A 35 -4.77 15.34 17.03
N LEU A 36 -4.35 15.36 15.76
CA LEU A 36 -3.79 14.22 15.06
C LEU A 36 -2.46 13.74 15.65
N VAL A 37 -1.72 14.59 16.37
CA VAL A 37 -0.43 14.23 16.96
C VAL A 37 -0.61 13.65 18.34
N THR A 38 -1.35 14.33 19.21
CA THR A 38 -1.58 13.86 20.59
C THR A 38 -2.70 12.83 20.71
N LYS A 39 -3.45 12.61 19.62
CA LYS A 39 -4.62 11.72 19.55
C LYS A 39 -5.74 12.13 20.51
N ARG A 40 -5.74 13.39 20.97
CA ARG A 40 -6.76 13.94 21.88
C ARG A 40 -8.00 14.35 21.11
N HIS A 41 -9.16 13.96 21.64
CA HIS A 41 -10.47 14.29 21.11
C HIS A 41 -11.19 15.19 22.12
N LEU A 42 -11.40 16.46 21.77
CA LEU A 42 -11.97 17.46 22.67
C LEU A 42 -13.31 17.97 22.14
N ALA A 43 -14.38 17.77 22.91
CA ALA A 43 -15.68 18.35 22.59
C ALA A 43 -15.69 19.85 22.91
N ILE A 44 -15.84 20.69 21.90
CA ILE A 44 -15.83 22.15 22.02
C ILE A 44 -17.19 22.76 21.65
N GLY A 45 -17.51 23.90 22.26
CA GLY A 45 -18.74 24.65 21.94
C GLY A 45 -18.64 25.41 20.61
N ARG A 46 -19.78 25.83 20.06
CA ARG A 46 -19.85 26.56 18.79
C ARG A 46 -18.97 27.81 18.74
N HIS A 47 -18.86 28.55 19.85
CA HIS A 47 -18.05 29.77 19.94
C HIS A 47 -16.55 29.47 19.90
N ALA A 48 -16.12 28.39 20.58
CA ALA A 48 -14.75 27.92 20.53
C ALA A 48 -14.38 27.42 19.12
N ALA A 49 -15.28 26.69 18.46
CA ALA A 49 -15.09 26.28 17.06
C ALA A 49 -14.97 27.49 16.13
N ALA A 50 -15.82 28.52 16.30
CA ALA A 50 -15.74 29.75 15.52
C ALA A 50 -14.40 30.49 15.71
N LEU A 51 -13.88 30.53 16.95
CA LEU A 51 -12.56 31.11 17.23
C LEU A 51 -11.44 30.31 16.52
N CYS A 52 -11.50 28.98 16.52
CA CYS A 52 -10.57 28.15 15.76
C CYS A 52 -10.63 28.40 14.25
N VAL A 53 -11.82 28.59 13.68
CA VAL A 53 -12.01 28.90 12.26
C VAL A 53 -11.44 30.27 11.90
N VAL A 54 -11.73 31.30 12.70
CA VAL A 54 -11.17 32.65 12.49
C VAL A 54 -9.64 32.63 12.63
N ALA A 55 -9.12 31.77 13.51
CA ALA A 55 -7.69 31.56 13.70
C ALA A 55 -7.08 30.55 12.71
N ALA A 56 -7.75 30.15 11.62
CA ALA A 56 -7.14 29.27 10.61
C ALA A 56 -5.84 29.86 10.02
N GLY A 57 -5.73 31.19 9.98
CA GLY A 57 -4.49 31.92 9.75
C GLY A 57 -4.05 32.74 10.98
N PRO A 58 -2.82 33.29 10.97
CA PRO A 58 -2.31 34.10 12.07
C PRO A 58 -3.20 35.34 12.36
N THR A 59 -3.76 35.41 13.57
CA THR A 59 -4.65 36.47 14.05
C THR A 59 -4.27 36.92 15.46
N SER A 60 -4.65 38.12 15.89
CA SER A 60 -4.53 38.51 17.28
C SER A 60 -5.75 38.08 18.08
N ARG A 61 -5.59 37.93 19.41
CA ARG A 61 -6.69 37.58 20.31
C ARG A 61 -7.85 38.56 20.20
N ALA A 62 -7.56 39.87 20.14
CA ALA A 62 -8.58 40.90 20.02
C ALA A 62 -9.36 40.79 18.69
N ALA A 63 -8.63 40.66 17.57
CA ALA A 63 -9.23 40.53 16.25
C ALA A 63 -10.12 39.28 16.14
N ALA A 64 -9.67 38.14 16.67
CA ALA A 64 -10.45 36.90 16.68
C ALA A 64 -11.74 37.01 17.50
N VAL A 65 -11.64 37.58 18.71
CA VAL A 65 -12.80 37.81 19.58
C VAL A 65 -13.80 38.76 18.92
N ASP A 66 -13.34 39.84 18.31
CA ASP A 66 -14.20 40.82 17.65
C ASP A 66 -14.91 40.22 16.43
N ALA A 67 -14.20 39.46 15.60
CA ALA A 67 -14.76 38.77 14.44
C ALA A 67 -15.87 37.80 14.83
N VAL A 68 -15.67 37.00 15.89
CA VAL A 68 -16.70 36.06 16.36
C VAL A 68 -17.85 36.78 17.07
N ALA A 69 -17.56 37.81 17.87
CA ALA A 69 -18.59 38.60 18.57
C ALA A 69 -19.58 39.24 17.60
N ALA A 70 -19.10 39.72 16.45
CA ALA A 70 -19.93 40.33 15.41
C ALA A 70 -21.00 39.37 14.84
N HIS A 71 -20.79 38.05 14.92
CA HIS A 71 -21.65 37.04 14.28
C HIS A 71 -22.34 36.08 15.26
N ALA A 72 -21.80 35.91 16.48
CA ALA A 72 -22.17 34.80 17.36
C ALA A 72 -22.99 35.19 18.60
N GLY A 73 -23.35 36.48 18.75
CA GLY A 73 -24.20 36.99 19.84
C GLY A 73 -23.67 36.72 21.25
N ALA A 74 -22.36 36.48 21.41
CA ALA A 74 -21.72 36.20 22.70
C ALA A 74 -21.00 37.44 23.24
N ARG A 75 -20.89 37.53 24.57
CA ARG A 75 -20.12 38.62 25.19
C ARG A 75 -18.64 38.44 24.85
N LYS A 76 -17.97 39.53 24.48
CA LYS A 76 -16.52 39.52 24.18
C LYS A 76 -15.69 38.91 25.31
N ALA A 77 -16.07 39.14 26.57
CA ALA A 77 -15.41 38.54 27.72
C ALA A 77 -15.45 36.99 27.73
N ASP A 78 -16.60 36.40 27.36
CA ASP A 78 -16.75 34.95 27.29
C ASP A 78 -15.94 34.35 26.13
N LEU A 79 -15.91 35.04 24.99
CA LEU A 79 -15.10 34.65 23.83
C LEU A 79 -13.61 34.75 24.12
N ALA A 80 -13.18 35.79 24.85
CA ALA A 80 -11.82 35.98 25.27
C ALA A 80 -11.35 34.87 26.22
N ALA A 81 -12.19 34.50 27.20
CA ALA A 81 -11.92 33.36 28.08
C ALA A 81 -11.90 32.02 27.33
N ALA A 82 -12.78 31.84 26.33
CA ALA A 82 -12.76 30.66 25.46
C ALA A 82 -11.47 30.60 24.63
N PHE A 83 -10.98 31.72 24.12
CA PHE A 83 -9.71 31.81 23.39
C PHE A 83 -8.53 31.38 24.27
N ASP A 84 -8.48 31.88 25.51
CA ASP A 84 -7.44 31.51 26.48
C ASP A 84 -7.51 30.01 26.84
N THR A 85 -8.73 29.47 26.92
CA THR A 85 -8.94 28.02 27.11
C THR A 85 -8.41 27.23 25.92
N LEU A 86 -8.63 27.69 24.69
CA LEU A 86 -8.11 27.02 23.49
C LEU A 86 -6.57 27.03 23.44
N LEU A 87 -5.93 28.13 23.86
CA LEU A 87 -4.48 28.20 24.02
C LEU A 87 -3.99 27.22 25.10
N GLY A 88 -4.63 27.20 26.27
CA GLY A 88 -4.28 26.27 27.35
C GLY A 88 -4.55 24.79 27.05
N LYS A 89 -5.21 24.48 25.93
CA LYS A 89 -5.45 23.12 25.43
C LYS A 89 -4.63 22.79 24.18
N ASP A 90 -3.74 23.69 23.75
CA ASP A 90 -2.94 23.60 22.52
C ASP A 90 -3.77 23.47 21.24
N LEU A 91 -5.04 23.88 21.28
CA LEU A 91 -5.90 23.93 20.10
C LEU A 91 -5.59 25.18 19.26
N LEU A 92 -5.22 26.27 19.94
CA LEU A 92 -4.55 27.40 19.33
C LEU A 92 -3.08 27.41 19.78
N VAL A 93 -2.20 27.88 18.92
CA VAL A 93 -0.76 28.01 19.18
C VAL A 93 -0.28 29.38 18.74
N ALA A 94 0.80 29.86 19.36
CA ALA A 94 1.50 31.05 18.87
C ALA A 94 1.98 30.84 17.42
N ALA A 95 1.99 31.90 16.64
CA ALA A 95 2.48 31.87 15.26
C ALA A 95 3.97 31.49 15.21
N VAL A 96 4.74 31.84 16.26
CA VAL A 96 6.07 31.29 16.51
C VAL A 96 5.91 29.90 17.12
N THR A 97 6.30 28.88 16.38
CA THR A 97 5.97 27.49 16.67
C THR A 97 7.03 26.78 17.49
N SER A 98 6.61 25.85 18.34
CA SER A 98 7.47 24.80 18.89
C SER A 98 8.05 23.92 17.78
N ASP A 99 9.11 23.16 18.06
CA ASP A 99 9.71 22.24 17.09
C ASP A 99 8.71 21.19 16.58
N ARG A 100 7.82 20.71 17.47
CA ARG A 100 6.76 19.75 17.09
C ARG A 100 5.77 20.37 16.12
N THR A 101 5.28 21.57 16.41
CA THR A 101 4.35 22.28 15.52
C THR A 101 5.01 22.59 14.17
N ARG A 102 6.29 22.98 14.19
CA ARG A 102 7.08 23.21 12.96
C ARG A 102 7.22 21.94 12.13
N TRP A 103 7.49 20.79 12.77
CA TRP A 103 7.56 19.51 12.08
C TRP A 103 6.23 19.14 11.40
N VAL A 104 5.10 19.31 12.08
CA VAL A 104 3.77 19.06 11.49
C VAL A 104 3.54 19.95 10.27
N GLU A 105 3.88 21.23 10.35
CA GLU A 105 3.73 22.16 9.23
C GLU A 105 4.60 21.79 8.04
N GLN A 106 5.85 21.43 8.30
CA GLN A 106 6.76 20.97 7.26
C GLN A 106 6.22 19.70 6.59
N LEU A 107 5.77 18.72 7.37
CA LEU A 107 5.21 17.47 6.86
C LEU A 107 3.97 17.75 6.00
N LEU A 108 2.99 18.49 6.52
CA LEU A 108 1.76 18.81 5.80
C LEU A 108 2.05 19.62 4.53
N SER A 109 2.94 20.61 4.60
CA SER A 109 3.31 21.43 3.44
C SER A 109 4.00 20.62 2.37
N GLN A 110 4.95 19.76 2.74
CA GLN A 110 5.70 18.93 1.80
C GLN A 110 4.77 17.93 1.12
N TRP A 111 3.95 17.22 1.88
CA TRP A 111 3.08 16.17 1.32
C TRP A 111 1.95 16.77 0.48
N ARG A 112 1.37 17.90 0.91
CA ARG A 112 0.36 18.62 0.13
C ARG A 112 0.86 19.07 -1.23
N ALA A 113 2.15 19.43 -1.36
CA ALA A 113 2.73 19.81 -2.65
C ALA A 113 2.67 18.68 -3.70
N TYR A 114 2.50 17.43 -3.25
CA TYR A 114 2.30 16.25 -4.10
C TYR A 114 0.85 15.75 -4.13
N GLY A 115 -0.11 16.47 -3.51
CA GLY A 115 -1.50 16.05 -3.40
C GLY A 115 -1.76 15.03 -2.27
N TRP A 116 -0.85 14.86 -1.31
CA TRP A 116 -0.91 13.83 -0.26
C TRP A 116 -1.45 14.35 1.09
N SER A 117 -2.47 15.22 1.06
CA SER A 117 -2.97 15.84 2.30
C SER A 117 -3.62 14.82 3.23
N GLU A 118 -4.46 13.95 2.69
CA GLU A 118 -5.21 12.92 3.41
C GLU A 118 -4.26 11.82 3.92
N ALA A 119 -3.24 11.47 3.11
CA ALA A 119 -2.20 10.54 3.51
C ALA A 119 -1.36 11.09 4.68
N ALA A 120 -1.10 12.41 4.70
CA ALA A 120 -0.42 13.07 5.80
C ALA A 120 -1.25 13.04 7.09
N ASP A 121 -2.56 13.26 7.00
CA ASP A 121 -3.47 13.15 8.15
C ASP A 121 -3.50 11.72 8.71
N HIS A 122 -3.63 10.72 7.83
CA HIS A 122 -3.55 9.32 8.23
C HIS A 122 -2.18 8.99 8.85
N HIS A 123 -1.09 9.51 8.29
CA HIS A 123 0.25 9.34 8.85
C HIS A 123 0.32 9.90 10.27
N LEU A 124 -0.07 11.17 10.48
CA LEU A 124 -0.05 11.81 11.79
C LEU A 124 -0.92 11.05 12.81
N MET A 125 -2.13 10.64 12.41
CA MET A 125 -3.08 9.92 13.26
C MET A 125 -2.62 8.51 13.66
N THR A 126 -1.68 7.93 12.92
CA THR A 126 -1.18 6.57 13.19
C THR A 126 0.29 6.53 13.63
N PHE A 127 1.02 7.64 13.46
CA PHE A 127 2.39 7.83 13.89
C PHE A 127 2.47 8.08 15.41
N ASP A 128 3.51 7.51 16.02
CA ASP A 128 3.80 7.62 17.46
C ASP A 128 2.56 7.39 18.34
N TYR A 129 1.79 6.36 18.00
CA TYR A 129 0.62 5.99 18.78
C TYR A 129 1.10 5.46 20.14
N PRO A 130 0.53 5.93 21.27
CA PRO A 130 0.99 5.54 22.59
C PRO A 130 0.76 4.05 22.84
N PHE A 131 1.77 3.37 23.36
CA PHE A 131 1.70 1.97 23.78
C PHE A 131 1.85 1.85 25.29
N TYR A 132 1.28 0.77 25.84
CA TYR A 132 1.55 0.40 27.22
C TYR A 132 3.00 -0.02 27.39
N ASP A 133 3.62 0.45 28.47
CA ASP A 133 4.93 -0.04 28.88
C ASP A 133 4.78 -1.40 29.58
N TYR A 134 5.00 -2.46 28.81
CA TYR A 134 4.93 -3.83 29.31
C TYR A 134 6.04 -4.17 30.31
N SER A 135 7.08 -3.35 30.43
CA SER A 135 8.13 -3.53 31.45
C SER A 135 7.71 -3.07 32.85
N VAL A 136 6.61 -2.29 32.94
CA VAL A 136 6.09 -1.75 34.20
C VAL A 136 4.76 -2.40 34.56
N ASP A 137 3.68 -2.03 33.87
CA ASP A 137 2.32 -2.47 34.20
C ASP A 137 1.41 -2.71 32.98
N GLY A 138 1.96 -2.63 31.77
CA GLY A 138 1.18 -2.77 30.53
C GLY A 138 0.39 -4.08 30.43
N TRP A 139 0.93 -5.19 30.95
CA TRP A 139 0.20 -6.46 31.03
C TRP A 139 -1.04 -6.42 31.91
N THR A 140 -1.04 -5.59 32.96
CA THR A 140 -2.20 -5.44 33.84
C THR A 140 -3.27 -4.59 33.16
N GLN A 141 -2.87 -3.51 32.49
CA GLN A 141 -3.78 -2.65 31.75
C GLN A 141 -4.42 -3.38 30.56
N ASP A 142 -3.63 -4.06 29.73
CA ASP A 142 -4.12 -4.85 28.59
C ASP A 142 -5.11 -5.95 29.03
N ARG A 143 -4.79 -6.68 30.10
CA ARG A 143 -5.69 -7.71 30.65
C ARG A 143 -7.02 -7.13 31.16
N ALA A 144 -6.99 -5.96 31.77
CA ALA A 144 -8.19 -5.28 32.26
C ALA A 144 -9.09 -4.86 31.09
N ILE A 145 -8.51 -4.28 30.05
CA ILE A 145 -9.22 -3.91 28.81
C ILE A 145 -9.81 -5.15 28.16
N MET A 146 -9.01 -6.21 28.02
CA MET A 146 -9.49 -7.44 27.39
C MET A 146 -10.59 -8.14 28.19
N ARG A 147 -10.59 -8.01 29.52
CA ARG A 147 -11.72 -8.46 30.35
C ARG A 147 -12.96 -7.60 30.11
N ALA A 148 -12.81 -6.27 29.99
CA ALA A 148 -13.91 -5.38 29.69
C ALA A 148 -14.55 -5.70 28.33
N TYR A 149 -13.73 -5.91 27.29
CA TYR A 149 -14.23 -6.23 25.94
C TYR A 149 -14.98 -7.56 25.92
N ARG A 150 -14.43 -8.64 26.51
CA ARG A 150 -15.13 -9.94 26.62
C ARG A 150 -16.45 -9.87 27.38
N THR A 151 -16.60 -8.89 28.27
CA THR A 151 -17.86 -8.67 28.99
C THR A 151 -18.87 -7.93 28.12
N ALA A 152 -18.39 -7.02 27.26
CA ALA A 152 -19.24 -6.19 26.42
C ALA A 152 -19.71 -6.90 25.15
N GLU A 153 -18.85 -7.74 24.54
CA GLU A 153 -19.13 -8.41 23.28
C GLU A 153 -18.40 -9.77 23.19
N PHE A 154 -18.99 -10.70 22.44
CA PHE A 154 -18.40 -12.03 22.21
C PHE A 154 -17.37 -11.97 21.08
N ASP A 155 -16.16 -12.49 21.34
CA ASP A 155 -15.10 -12.60 20.31
C ASP A 155 -15.32 -13.85 19.44
N GLY A 156 -16.30 -13.77 18.54
CA GLY A 156 -16.82 -14.96 17.83
C GLY A 156 -16.20 -15.26 16.47
N GLN A 157 -15.77 -14.23 15.73
CA GLN A 157 -15.47 -14.38 14.32
C GLN A 157 -13.95 -14.52 14.08
N ARG A 158 -13.53 -15.67 13.54
CA ARG A 158 -12.12 -15.99 13.19
C ARG A 158 -11.90 -16.24 11.71
N TYR A 159 -12.97 -16.63 11.05
CA TYR A 159 -13.09 -16.89 9.63
C TYR A 159 -14.57 -16.83 9.29
N LYS A 160 -14.90 -16.68 8.00
CA LYS A 160 -16.28 -16.70 7.55
C LYS A 160 -16.87 -18.11 7.58
N THR A 161 -18.07 -18.22 8.11
CA THR A 161 -18.92 -19.39 8.03
C THR A 161 -19.76 -19.34 6.76
N CYS A 162 -20.54 -20.40 6.52
CA CYS A 162 -21.57 -20.45 5.50
C CYS A 162 -22.49 -19.21 5.50
N ALA A 163 -22.93 -18.75 6.68
CA ALA A 163 -23.88 -17.64 6.79
C ALA A 163 -23.28 -16.27 6.43
N ASP A 164 -21.95 -16.15 6.45
CA ASP A 164 -21.22 -14.88 6.26
C ASP A 164 -20.85 -14.61 4.77
N VAL A 165 -21.18 -15.55 3.88
CA VAL A 165 -20.78 -15.56 2.48
C VAL A 165 -22.04 -15.68 1.62
N PRO A 166 -22.16 -14.93 0.51
CA PRO A 166 -23.29 -15.12 -0.40
C PRO A 166 -23.20 -16.46 -1.13
N HIS A 167 -24.37 -17.00 -1.44
CA HIS A 167 -24.54 -18.22 -2.24
C HIS A 167 -25.36 -17.92 -3.50
N PRO A 168 -25.13 -18.66 -4.60
CA PRO A 168 -25.99 -18.64 -5.77
C PRO A 168 -27.46 -18.95 -5.40
N ALA A 169 -28.40 -18.36 -6.12
CA ALA A 169 -29.82 -18.52 -5.81
C ALA A 169 -30.27 -19.98 -6.05
N GLY A 170 -30.88 -20.61 -5.04
CA GLY A 170 -31.41 -21.98 -5.13
C GLY A 170 -30.51 -23.06 -4.52
N ASP A 171 -29.24 -22.75 -4.28
CA ASP A 171 -28.34 -23.61 -3.53
C ASP A 171 -28.51 -23.28 -2.04
N GLY A 172 -29.11 -24.19 -1.27
CA GLY A 172 -28.96 -24.13 0.17
C GLY A 172 -27.47 -24.22 0.52
N CYS A 173 -27.00 -23.47 1.50
CA CYS A 173 -25.62 -23.60 1.96
C CYS A 173 -25.58 -24.56 3.15
N PRO A 174 -25.13 -25.81 2.96
CA PRO A 174 -24.91 -26.69 4.08
C PRO A 174 -23.66 -26.22 4.86
N GLU A 175 -23.73 -26.29 6.19
CA GLU A 175 -22.57 -25.99 7.04
C GLU A 175 -21.37 -26.91 6.74
N THR A 176 -21.63 -28.08 6.14
CA THR A 176 -20.61 -29.03 5.66
C THR A 176 -20.96 -29.56 4.26
N GLY A 177 -19.97 -29.64 3.37
CA GLY A 177 -20.15 -30.09 1.98
C GLY A 177 -20.62 -28.98 1.03
N GLY A 178 -20.87 -29.30 -0.24
CA GLY A 178 -21.31 -28.36 -1.27
C GLY A 178 -20.19 -27.59 -2.00
N GLY A 179 -19.01 -27.46 -1.38
CA GLY A 179 -17.81 -26.92 -2.01
C GLY A 179 -16.92 -27.98 -2.65
N VAL A 180 -15.96 -27.54 -3.48
CA VAL A 180 -14.89 -28.40 -3.99
C VAL A 180 -13.84 -28.60 -2.87
N PRO A 181 -13.65 -29.83 -2.35
CA PRO A 181 -12.77 -30.05 -1.21
C PRO A 181 -11.31 -29.73 -1.55
N ALA A 182 -10.63 -28.99 -0.67
CA ALA A 182 -9.20 -28.75 -0.75
C ALA A 182 -8.44 -29.69 0.19
N PRO A 183 -7.21 -30.11 -0.15
CA PRO A 183 -6.37 -30.83 0.80
C PRO A 183 -6.03 -29.95 2.00
N ARG A 184 -5.90 -30.55 3.18
CA ARG A 184 -5.58 -29.81 4.41
C ARG A 184 -4.20 -29.18 4.29
N VAL A 185 -4.04 -27.98 4.84
CA VAL A 185 -2.74 -27.29 4.79
C VAL A 185 -1.62 -28.12 5.43
N THR A 186 -1.94 -28.90 6.47
CA THR A 186 -1.01 -29.81 7.14
C THR A 186 -0.50 -30.94 6.23
N ASP A 187 -1.27 -31.28 5.20
CA ASP A 187 -0.92 -32.32 4.23
C ASP A 187 -0.21 -31.71 3.02
N VAL A 188 -0.53 -30.46 2.67
CA VAL A 188 0.11 -29.74 1.55
C VAL A 188 1.52 -29.28 1.92
N LEU A 189 1.74 -28.66 3.08
CA LEU A 189 3.03 -28.04 3.41
C LEU A 189 4.23 -29.02 3.35
N PRO A 190 4.14 -30.28 3.82
CA PRO A 190 5.23 -31.24 3.69
C PRO A 190 5.63 -31.56 2.24
N THR A 191 4.75 -31.30 1.27
CA THR A 191 5.02 -31.50 -0.16
C THR A 191 5.80 -30.34 -0.79
N LEU A 192 5.86 -29.19 -0.13
CA LEU A 192 6.59 -28.00 -0.59
C LEU A 192 8.06 -28.08 -0.15
N THR A 193 8.83 -28.93 -0.81
CA THR A 193 10.20 -29.29 -0.41
C THR A 193 11.31 -28.39 -0.96
N ALA A 194 10.98 -27.51 -1.90
CA ALA A 194 11.95 -26.59 -2.50
C ALA A 194 12.50 -25.62 -1.46
N ARG A 195 13.79 -25.30 -1.54
CA ARG A 195 14.39 -24.30 -0.66
C ARG A 195 13.89 -22.91 -1.01
N PHE A 196 13.84 -22.02 -0.03
CA PHE A 196 13.39 -20.65 -0.24
C PHE A 196 14.17 -19.95 -1.35
N GLU A 197 15.50 -20.10 -1.36
CA GLU A 197 16.39 -19.50 -2.37
C GLU A 197 16.14 -20.07 -3.77
N GLU A 198 15.76 -21.35 -3.86
CA GLU A 198 15.38 -22.00 -5.13
C GLU A 198 14.03 -21.51 -5.63
N VAL A 199 13.14 -21.07 -4.75
CA VAL A 199 11.83 -20.53 -5.13
C VAL A 199 11.98 -19.07 -5.55
N THR A 200 12.69 -18.25 -4.75
CA THR A 200 12.79 -16.80 -4.99
C THR A 200 13.87 -16.40 -5.99
N GLY A 201 14.89 -17.24 -6.21
CA GLY A 201 16.03 -16.94 -7.08
C GLY A 201 16.06 -17.70 -8.41
N ALA A 202 15.24 -18.74 -8.58
CA ALA A 202 15.24 -19.54 -9.80
C ALA A 202 14.32 -18.96 -10.89
N PRO A 203 14.59 -19.28 -12.17
CA PRO A 203 13.62 -19.03 -13.24
C PRO A 203 12.27 -19.68 -12.91
N ARG A 204 11.20 -19.02 -13.35
CA ARG A 204 9.80 -19.48 -13.16
C ARG A 204 9.67 -20.93 -13.65
N ARG A 205 9.05 -21.77 -12.82
CA ARG A 205 8.80 -23.19 -13.15
C ARG A 205 7.63 -23.29 -14.14
N THR A 206 7.49 -24.45 -14.80
CA THR A 206 6.61 -24.66 -15.97
C THR A 206 5.32 -25.42 -15.61
N GLY A 207 4.70 -25.12 -14.46
CA GLY A 207 3.49 -25.81 -14.00
C GLY A 207 2.23 -25.30 -14.70
N THR A 208 1.16 -26.10 -14.67
CA THR A 208 -0.17 -25.68 -15.11
C THR A 208 -1.00 -25.33 -13.89
N LEU A 209 -1.79 -24.25 -13.97
CA LEU A 209 -2.77 -23.93 -12.93
C LEU A 209 -4.06 -24.70 -13.20
N ASP A 210 -4.16 -25.90 -12.64
CA ASP A 210 -5.39 -26.70 -12.58
C ASP A 210 -6.11 -26.55 -11.23
N ALA A 211 -7.26 -27.21 -11.10
CA ALA A 211 -8.08 -27.17 -9.89
C ALA A 211 -7.34 -27.69 -8.66
N GLU A 212 -6.54 -28.77 -8.78
CA GLU A 212 -5.80 -29.34 -7.66
C GLU A 212 -4.76 -28.35 -7.15
N VAL A 213 -4.00 -27.74 -8.06
CA VAL A 213 -2.99 -26.74 -7.74
C VAL A 213 -3.63 -25.50 -7.10
N LEU A 214 -4.75 -25.01 -7.64
CA LEU A 214 -5.48 -23.87 -7.05
C LEU A 214 -5.97 -24.19 -5.62
N LEU A 215 -6.57 -25.37 -5.40
CA LEU A 215 -7.04 -25.80 -4.07
C LEU A 215 -5.89 -25.89 -3.07
N ARG A 216 -4.74 -26.46 -3.48
CA ARG A 216 -3.53 -26.54 -2.65
C ARG A 216 -2.97 -25.15 -2.33
N LEU A 217 -2.97 -24.23 -3.29
CA LEU A 217 -2.54 -22.84 -3.08
C LEU A 217 -3.45 -22.13 -2.08
N MET A 218 -4.78 -22.20 -2.28
CA MET A 218 -5.75 -21.57 -1.37
C MET A 218 -5.65 -22.13 0.06
N SER A 219 -5.48 -23.46 0.18
CA SER A 219 -5.24 -24.12 1.47
C SER A 219 -3.94 -23.66 2.13
N SER A 220 -2.86 -23.52 1.37
CA SER A 220 -1.57 -23.06 1.90
C SER A 220 -1.60 -21.60 2.38
N VAL A 221 -2.42 -20.76 1.75
CA VAL A 221 -2.52 -19.32 2.08
C VAL A 221 -3.52 -19.07 3.23
N PHE A 222 -4.68 -19.72 3.21
CA PHE A 222 -5.79 -19.41 4.12
C PHE A 222 -6.17 -20.55 5.08
N GLY A 223 -5.58 -21.74 4.93
CA GLY A 223 -5.85 -22.91 5.76
C GLY A 223 -5.42 -22.75 7.22
N VAL A 224 -6.11 -23.48 8.11
CA VAL A 224 -5.84 -23.48 9.55
C VAL A 224 -4.88 -24.62 9.88
N LEU A 225 -3.70 -24.27 10.42
CA LEU A 225 -2.69 -25.22 10.88
C LEU A 225 -3.08 -25.84 12.22
N GLU A 226 -3.55 -25.01 13.14
CA GLU A 226 -3.85 -25.39 14.52
C GLU A 226 -4.99 -24.51 15.02
N SER A 227 -5.87 -25.09 15.83
CA SER A 227 -6.89 -24.38 16.60
C SER A 227 -6.62 -24.62 18.07
N ARG A 228 -6.54 -23.54 18.87
CA ARG A 228 -6.35 -23.59 20.32
C ARG A 228 -7.55 -22.99 21.01
N GLY A 229 -8.02 -23.66 22.07
CA GLY A 229 -9.18 -23.22 22.84
C GLY A 229 -9.09 -21.76 23.26
N GLY A 230 -10.20 -21.04 23.13
CA GLY A 230 -10.37 -19.69 23.66
C GLY A 230 -10.72 -19.71 25.14
N GLY A 231 -10.50 -18.59 25.84
CA GLY A 231 -11.07 -18.39 27.16
C GLY A 231 -12.59 -18.19 27.10
N PRO A 232 -13.29 -18.14 28.25
CA PRO A 232 -14.72 -17.82 28.29
C PRO A 232 -15.05 -16.54 27.52
N GLY A 233 -16.06 -16.60 26.65
CA GLY A 233 -16.45 -15.46 25.80
C GLY A 233 -15.55 -15.24 24.58
N THR A 234 -14.73 -16.23 24.19
CA THR A 234 -13.81 -16.12 23.06
C THR A 234 -13.79 -17.40 22.24
N ALA A 235 -14.02 -17.28 20.93
CA ALA A 235 -13.83 -18.36 19.97
C ALA A 235 -12.35 -18.81 19.94
N PRO A 236 -12.09 -20.08 19.58
CA PRO A 236 -10.74 -20.62 19.47
C PRO A 236 -9.81 -19.71 18.67
N PHE A 237 -8.56 -19.59 19.12
CA PHE A 237 -7.53 -18.93 18.33
C PHE A 237 -7.09 -19.89 17.23
N ILE A 238 -7.02 -19.39 16.00
CA ILE A 238 -6.49 -20.14 14.87
C ILE A 238 -5.05 -19.72 14.60
N ARG A 239 -4.26 -20.66 14.12
CA ARG A 239 -2.93 -20.43 13.56
C ARG A 239 -2.98 -20.71 12.06
N ARG A 240 -2.50 -19.76 11.25
CA ARG A 240 -2.31 -19.90 9.81
C ARG A 240 -0.83 -19.85 9.45
N THR A 241 -0.52 -20.06 8.17
CA THR A 241 0.83 -19.97 7.61
C THR A 241 1.39 -18.56 7.67
N SER A 242 0.56 -17.55 7.42
CA SER A 242 0.91 -16.15 7.57
C SER A 242 0.59 -15.63 8.99
N PRO A 243 1.47 -14.79 9.58
CA PRO A 243 1.18 -14.14 10.85
C PRO A 243 0.04 -13.13 10.72
N SER A 244 -0.60 -12.80 11.84
CA SER A 244 -1.61 -11.76 11.91
C SER A 244 -1.53 -11.01 13.24
N GLY A 245 -1.70 -9.69 13.21
CA GLY A 245 -1.75 -8.85 14.40
C GLY A 245 -2.72 -9.41 15.44
N GLY A 246 -2.21 -9.81 16.61
CA GLY A 246 -3.05 -10.35 17.70
C GLY A 246 -3.78 -11.66 17.39
N ALA A 247 -3.34 -12.41 16.38
CA ALA A 247 -4.02 -13.60 15.86
C ALA A 247 -5.49 -13.33 15.53
N ARG A 248 -5.76 -12.19 14.87
CA ARG A 248 -7.12 -11.79 14.47
C ARG A 248 -7.55 -12.38 13.14
N HIS A 249 -6.61 -12.57 12.22
CA HIS A 249 -6.83 -13.10 10.86
C HIS A 249 -8.02 -12.42 10.16
N PRO A 250 -7.95 -11.10 9.92
CA PRO A 250 -9.00 -10.32 9.26
C PRO A 250 -9.25 -10.74 7.82
N SER A 251 -8.24 -11.30 7.15
CA SER A 251 -8.28 -11.53 5.71
C SER A 251 -9.04 -12.79 5.29
N GLU A 252 -9.83 -12.63 4.23
CA GLU A 252 -10.54 -13.70 3.51
C GLU A 252 -10.01 -13.81 2.07
N GLY A 253 -10.16 -14.99 1.47
CA GLY A 253 -9.64 -15.30 0.15
C GLY A 253 -10.75 -15.70 -0.83
N TYR A 254 -10.91 -14.90 -1.89
CA TYR A 254 -11.87 -15.13 -2.97
C TYR A 254 -11.14 -15.43 -4.28
N ALA A 255 -11.49 -16.50 -4.99
CA ALA A 255 -10.92 -16.81 -6.29
C ALA A 255 -11.95 -16.52 -7.40
N CYS A 256 -11.62 -15.61 -8.31
CA CYS A 256 -12.31 -15.45 -9.57
C CYS A 256 -11.66 -16.38 -10.61
N VAL A 257 -12.38 -17.41 -11.03
CA VAL A 257 -11.92 -18.44 -11.96
C VAL A 257 -12.41 -18.11 -13.37
N PHE A 258 -11.48 -17.97 -14.32
CA PHE A 258 -11.78 -17.75 -15.73
C PHE A 258 -11.65 -19.04 -16.55
N ASP A 259 -10.53 -19.75 -16.38
CA ASP A 259 -10.22 -20.93 -17.19
C ASP A 259 -9.23 -21.84 -16.43
N VAL A 260 -9.70 -22.52 -15.38
CA VAL A 260 -8.86 -23.44 -14.59
C VAL A 260 -9.31 -24.88 -14.87
N PRO A 261 -8.49 -25.74 -15.49
CA PRO A 261 -8.85 -27.12 -15.77
C PRO A 261 -9.34 -27.86 -14.51
N GLY A 262 -10.52 -28.48 -14.59
CA GLY A 262 -11.12 -29.20 -13.47
C GLY A 262 -11.94 -28.34 -12.50
N LEU A 263 -12.08 -27.03 -12.74
CA LEU A 263 -12.93 -26.13 -11.95
C LEU A 263 -13.77 -25.24 -12.88
N ALA A 264 -15.06 -25.14 -12.61
CA ALA A 264 -15.96 -24.30 -13.41
C ALA A 264 -15.64 -22.81 -13.24
N GLU A 265 -16.00 -22.00 -14.24
CA GLU A 265 -15.87 -20.55 -14.14
C GLU A 265 -16.84 -19.95 -13.10
N GLY A 266 -16.38 -18.90 -12.42
CA GLY A 266 -17.14 -18.25 -11.37
C GLY A 266 -16.29 -17.68 -10.25
N TRP A 267 -16.95 -17.07 -9.29
CA TRP A 267 -16.34 -16.60 -8.06
C TRP A 267 -16.48 -17.65 -6.98
N TYR A 268 -15.40 -17.86 -6.24
CA TYR A 268 -15.30 -18.81 -5.15
C TYR A 268 -14.78 -18.15 -3.88
N HIS A 269 -15.21 -18.62 -2.71
CA HIS A 269 -14.62 -18.28 -1.41
C HIS A 269 -13.96 -19.52 -0.81
N TYR A 270 -12.74 -19.38 -0.29
CA TYR A 270 -12.10 -20.44 0.47
C TYR A 270 -12.56 -20.42 1.92
N ARG A 271 -13.35 -21.43 2.29
CA ARG A 271 -13.87 -21.58 3.64
C ARG A 271 -12.94 -22.49 4.43
N CYS A 272 -12.13 -21.90 5.31
CA CYS A 272 -11.16 -22.68 6.09
C CYS A 272 -11.80 -23.57 7.16
N GLY A 273 -13.09 -23.36 7.49
CA GLY A 273 -13.81 -24.17 8.47
C GLY A 273 -14.08 -25.61 8.01
N ASP A 274 -14.31 -25.81 6.71
CA ASP A 274 -14.50 -27.14 6.09
C ASP A 274 -13.49 -27.43 4.97
N GLU A 275 -12.45 -26.60 4.85
CA GLU A 275 -11.31 -26.78 3.94
C GLU A 275 -11.76 -26.97 2.48
N ALA A 276 -12.61 -26.07 1.96
CA ALA A 276 -13.17 -26.18 0.61
C ALA A 276 -13.33 -24.82 -0.11
N LEU A 277 -13.34 -24.86 -1.45
CA LEU A 277 -13.76 -23.73 -2.30
C LEU A 277 -15.26 -23.79 -2.58
N HIS A 278 -15.98 -22.78 -2.13
CA HIS A 278 -17.43 -22.65 -2.33
C HIS A 278 -17.72 -21.62 -3.40
N ARG A 279 -18.58 -21.94 -4.36
CA ARG A 279 -18.97 -20.99 -5.40
C ARG A 279 -19.93 -19.96 -4.81
N VAL A 280 -19.64 -18.68 -5.01
CA VAL A 280 -20.37 -17.55 -4.38
C VAL A 280 -21.09 -16.66 -5.38
N ALA A 281 -20.60 -16.62 -6.63
CA ALA A 281 -21.25 -15.90 -7.72
C ALA A 281 -20.87 -16.47 -9.09
N ASP A 282 -21.72 -16.22 -10.09
CA ASP A 282 -21.43 -16.48 -11.49
C ASP A 282 -20.35 -15.54 -12.04
N LEU A 283 -19.67 -15.95 -13.11
CA LEU A 283 -18.73 -15.10 -13.81
C LEU A 283 -19.47 -14.19 -14.80
N ASP A 284 -19.50 -12.89 -14.51
CA ASP A 284 -19.72 -11.86 -15.53
C ASP A 284 -18.34 -11.40 -16.04
N ALA A 285 -17.91 -11.96 -17.17
CA ALA A 285 -16.55 -11.75 -17.68
C ALA A 285 -16.23 -10.28 -17.97
N GLU A 286 -17.19 -9.51 -18.50
CA GLU A 286 -16.98 -8.11 -18.87
C GLU A 286 -16.89 -7.23 -17.61
N ARG A 287 -17.85 -7.39 -16.69
CA ARG A 287 -17.86 -6.67 -15.42
C ARG A 287 -16.61 -6.98 -14.60
N THR A 288 -16.24 -8.26 -14.53
CA THR A 288 -15.08 -8.75 -13.79
C THR A 288 -13.77 -8.19 -14.36
N ARG A 289 -13.65 -8.11 -15.70
CA ARG A 289 -12.45 -7.53 -16.34
C ARG A 289 -12.24 -6.07 -15.98
N ARG A 290 -13.34 -5.29 -15.91
CA ARG A 290 -13.27 -3.90 -15.43
C ARG A 290 -12.92 -3.85 -13.95
N ALA A 291 -13.47 -4.75 -13.14
CA ALA A 291 -13.27 -4.75 -11.70
C ALA A 291 -11.84 -5.13 -11.27
N LEU A 292 -11.19 -6.00 -12.04
CA LEU A 292 -9.86 -6.55 -11.73
C LEU A 292 -8.79 -6.07 -12.73
N PHE A 293 -8.95 -4.85 -13.26
CA PHE A 293 -8.10 -4.29 -14.31
C PHE A 293 -6.61 -4.30 -13.96
N GLY A 294 -6.25 -4.13 -12.68
CA GLY A 294 -4.87 -4.18 -12.21
C GLY A 294 -4.25 -5.57 -12.36
N ALA A 295 -4.94 -6.60 -11.88
CA ALA A 295 -4.50 -7.99 -11.95
C ALA A 295 -4.36 -8.46 -13.41
N LEU A 296 -5.26 -8.04 -14.29
CA LEU A 296 -5.29 -8.45 -15.70
C LEU A 296 -4.18 -7.82 -16.58
N ARG A 297 -3.31 -7.00 -15.99
CA ARG A 297 -2.07 -6.54 -16.62
C ARG A 297 -0.90 -7.50 -16.43
N ALA A 298 -1.14 -8.65 -15.81
CA ALA A 298 -0.12 -9.67 -15.60
C ALA A 298 0.55 -10.06 -16.93
N PRO A 299 1.87 -10.30 -16.94
CA PRO A 299 2.62 -10.65 -18.16
C PRO A 299 2.39 -12.11 -18.62
N PHE A 300 1.25 -12.72 -18.27
CA PHE A 300 0.86 -14.09 -18.60
C PHE A 300 -0.66 -14.18 -18.78
N THR A 301 -1.13 -15.24 -19.43
CA THR A 301 -2.56 -15.57 -19.51
C THR A 301 -3.10 -15.83 -18.11
N THR A 302 -3.91 -14.90 -17.61
CA THR A 302 -4.54 -15.02 -16.29
C THR A 302 -5.66 -16.05 -16.35
N ARG A 303 -5.53 -17.14 -15.59
CA ARG A 303 -6.51 -18.23 -15.50
C ARG A 303 -7.44 -18.08 -14.30
N ALA A 304 -6.93 -17.47 -13.22
CA ALA A 304 -7.71 -17.07 -12.06
C ALA A 304 -7.14 -15.79 -11.43
N VAL A 305 -7.93 -15.10 -10.62
CA VAL A 305 -7.48 -13.99 -9.77
C VAL A 305 -7.89 -14.28 -8.34
N LEU A 306 -6.93 -14.29 -7.43
CA LEU A 306 -7.17 -14.28 -5.98
C LEU A 306 -7.39 -12.85 -5.52
N VAL A 307 -8.56 -12.55 -4.94
CA VAL A 307 -8.86 -11.30 -4.25
C VAL A 307 -8.81 -11.54 -2.75
N MET A 308 -7.98 -10.75 -2.07
CA MET A 308 -7.87 -10.72 -0.62
C MET A 308 -8.71 -9.54 -0.09
N THR A 309 -9.68 -9.84 0.76
CA THR A 309 -10.49 -8.84 1.46
C THR A 309 -10.04 -8.76 2.93
N SER A 310 -10.56 -7.80 3.68
CA SER A 310 -10.34 -7.68 5.13
C SER A 310 -11.63 -7.41 5.87
N VAL A 311 -12.02 -8.31 6.78
CA VAL A 311 -13.15 -8.16 7.70
C VAL A 311 -12.72 -7.31 8.89
N PHE A 312 -13.15 -6.04 8.91
CA PHE A 312 -12.65 -5.04 9.86
C PHE A 312 -13.00 -5.37 11.32
N GLY A 313 -14.20 -5.93 11.54
CA GLY A 313 -14.71 -6.28 12.87
C GLY A 313 -13.78 -7.18 13.69
N ARG A 314 -13.01 -8.06 13.03
CA ARG A 314 -12.06 -8.98 13.70
C ARG A 314 -10.92 -8.23 14.36
N ASN A 315 -10.41 -7.18 13.72
CA ASN A 315 -9.38 -6.33 14.29
C ASN A 315 -10.00 -5.34 15.28
N MET A 316 -11.16 -4.75 14.97
CA MET A 316 -11.86 -3.77 15.81
C MET A 316 -12.24 -4.32 17.19
N TYR A 317 -12.53 -5.62 17.30
CA TYR A 317 -12.76 -6.26 18.61
C TYR A 317 -11.59 -6.01 19.58
N ARG A 318 -10.34 -6.14 19.11
CA ARG A 318 -9.14 -6.01 19.96
C ARG A 318 -8.54 -4.61 19.90
N TYR A 319 -8.46 -4.03 18.71
CA TYR A 319 -7.73 -2.80 18.42
C TYR A 319 -8.73 -1.73 17.99
N ARG A 320 -9.07 -0.83 18.92
CA ARG A 320 -10.06 0.25 18.73
C ARG A 320 -9.40 1.58 18.37
N GLU A 321 -8.10 1.54 18.07
CA GLU A 321 -7.28 2.68 17.69
C GLU A 321 -7.04 2.77 16.18
N PRO A 322 -6.85 3.99 15.62
CA PRO A 322 -6.65 4.18 14.18
C PRO A 322 -5.41 3.47 13.64
N ARG A 323 -4.40 3.20 14.49
CA ARG A 323 -3.18 2.51 14.07
C ARG A 323 -3.43 1.08 13.58
N THR A 324 -4.52 0.44 13.98
CA THR A 324 -4.86 -0.93 13.56
C THR A 324 -4.95 -1.09 12.04
N PHE A 325 -5.32 -0.04 11.31
CA PHE A 325 -5.34 -0.06 9.84
C PHE A 325 -3.98 -0.38 9.22
N ARG A 326 -2.87 0.02 9.86
CA ARG A 326 -1.53 -0.39 9.40
C ARG A 326 -1.34 -1.90 9.49
N THR A 327 -1.87 -2.53 10.54
CA THR A 327 -1.75 -3.98 10.73
C THR A 327 -2.62 -4.76 9.74
N LEU A 328 -3.77 -4.23 9.34
CA LEU A 328 -4.60 -4.82 8.28
C LEU A 328 -3.82 -4.96 6.96
N PHE A 329 -3.12 -3.90 6.54
CA PHE A 329 -2.31 -3.95 5.32
C PHE A 329 -1.08 -4.85 5.47
N MET A 330 -0.48 -4.94 6.66
CA MET A 330 0.62 -5.88 6.91
C MET A 330 0.15 -7.34 6.81
N ASP A 331 -1.02 -7.67 7.35
CA ASP A 331 -1.61 -9.01 7.25
C ASP A 331 -1.81 -9.42 5.78
N VAL A 332 -2.37 -8.53 4.95
CA VAL A 332 -2.51 -8.76 3.50
C VAL A 332 -1.15 -8.86 2.81
N GLY A 333 -0.16 -8.04 3.19
CA GLY A 333 1.20 -8.13 2.67
C GLY A 333 1.88 -9.47 2.96
N HIS A 334 1.69 -10.03 4.16
CA HIS A 334 2.18 -11.37 4.49
C HIS A 334 1.52 -12.46 3.63
N LEU A 335 0.21 -12.34 3.38
CA LEU A 335 -0.54 -13.27 2.53
C LEU A 335 -0.10 -13.15 1.06
N LEU A 336 0.16 -11.95 0.55
CA LEU A 336 0.70 -11.73 -0.80
C LEU A 336 2.01 -12.49 -0.97
N THR A 337 3.00 -12.27 -0.11
CA THR A 337 4.29 -12.97 -0.22
C THR A 337 4.14 -14.49 -0.06
N THR A 338 3.26 -14.94 0.84
CA THR A 338 2.95 -16.37 0.98
C THR A 338 2.37 -16.94 -0.30
N THR A 339 1.44 -16.22 -0.94
CA THR A 339 0.84 -16.60 -2.22
C THR A 339 1.87 -16.71 -3.32
N GLU A 340 2.74 -15.70 -3.48
CA GLU A 340 3.76 -15.68 -4.54
C GLU A 340 4.78 -16.81 -4.36
N VAL A 341 5.27 -17.03 -3.13
CA VAL A 341 6.25 -18.08 -2.83
C VAL A 341 5.64 -19.47 -3.03
N VAL A 342 4.42 -19.71 -2.54
CA VAL A 342 3.76 -21.00 -2.70
C VAL A 342 3.39 -21.26 -4.16
N ALA A 343 2.85 -20.27 -4.87
CA ALA A 343 2.55 -20.38 -6.30
C ALA A 343 3.81 -20.75 -7.10
N GLN A 344 4.91 -20.04 -6.87
CA GLN A 344 6.19 -20.32 -7.51
C GLN A 344 6.74 -21.73 -7.16
N ALA A 345 6.59 -22.18 -5.91
CA ALA A 345 6.97 -23.54 -5.51
C ALA A 345 6.15 -24.62 -6.25
N MET A 346 4.86 -24.35 -6.51
CA MET A 346 3.96 -25.17 -7.31
C MET A 346 4.12 -24.98 -8.83
N GLY A 347 4.94 -24.03 -9.25
CA GLY A 347 5.18 -23.68 -10.64
C GLY A 347 4.04 -22.93 -11.33
N VAL A 348 3.29 -22.16 -10.56
CA VAL A 348 2.24 -21.23 -11.01
C VAL A 348 2.83 -19.82 -11.09
N ALA A 349 2.48 -19.09 -12.13
CA ALA A 349 2.81 -17.67 -12.21
C ALA A 349 1.86 -16.85 -11.31
N ALA A 350 2.42 -15.91 -10.55
CA ALA A 350 1.69 -14.97 -9.70
C ALA A 350 2.08 -13.52 -10.02
N PHE A 351 1.11 -12.61 -9.93
CA PHE A 351 1.32 -11.17 -10.10
C PHE A 351 0.39 -10.37 -9.17
N GLY A 352 0.93 -9.82 -8.09
CA GLY A 352 0.19 -9.01 -7.13
C GLY A 352 -0.09 -7.57 -7.62
N GLN A 353 -1.32 -7.10 -7.43
CA GLN A 353 -1.75 -5.75 -7.77
C GLN A 353 -2.87 -5.21 -6.83
N HIS A 354 -2.86 -3.89 -6.61
CA HIS A 354 -3.82 -3.15 -5.77
C HIS A 354 -4.95 -2.44 -6.58
N GLY A 355 -4.91 -2.50 -7.90
CA GLY A 355 -5.81 -1.86 -8.84
C GLY A 355 -7.06 -2.69 -9.00
N ILE A 356 -8.01 -2.43 -8.09
CA ILE A 356 -9.30 -3.08 -7.98
C ILE A 356 -10.36 -1.98 -8.04
N ASP A 357 -11.51 -2.26 -8.64
CA ASP A 357 -12.71 -1.48 -8.42
C ASP A 357 -13.43 -2.03 -7.18
N ASP A 358 -13.18 -1.41 -6.03
CA ASP A 358 -13.72 -1.83 -4.73
C ASP A 358 -15.24 -1.95 -4.76
N THR A 359 -15.93 -1.02 -5.43
CA THR A 359 -17.40 -1.01 -5.49
C THR A 359 -17.90 -2.18 -6.32
N CYS A 360 -17.32 -2.39 -7.51
CA CYS A 360 -17.73 -3.47 -8.38
C CYS A 360 -17.46 -4.85 -7.77
N VAL A 361 -16.30 -5.06 -7.15
CA VAL A 361 -15.96 -6.31 -6.47
C VAL A 361 -16.88 -6.54 -5.26
N SER A 362 -17.11 -5.49 -4.45
CA SER A 362 -18.02 -5.60 -3.29
C SER A 362 -19.43 -5.96 -3.72
N ASP A 363 -19.93 -5.39 -4.80
CA ASP A 363 -21.26 -5.74 -5.32
C ASP A 363 -21.35 -7.19 -5.80
N VAL A 364 -20.35 -7.68 -6.55
CA VAL A 364 -20.31 -9.07 -7.05
C VAL A 364 -20.26 -10.06 -5.88
N LEU A 365 -19.44 -9.75 -4.88
CA LEU A 365 -19.25 -10.56 -3.67
C LEU A 365 -20.26 -10.24 -2.56
N ARG A 366 -21.23 -9.36 -2.82
CA ARG A 366 -22.24 -8.87 -1.86
C ARG A 366 -21.66 -8.49 -0.49
N LEU A 367 -20.52 -7.81 -0.50
CA LEU A 367 -19.85 -7.33 0.70
C LEU A 367 -20.52 -6.04 1.19
N ALA A 368 -20.65 -5.89 2.50
CA ALA A 368 -20.97 -4.61 3.14
C ALA A 368 -19.65 -3.83 3.31
N PRO A 369 -19.42 -2.72 2.57
CA PRO A 369 -18.11 -2.04 2.55
C PRO A 369 -17.66 -1.51 3.92
N GLU A 370 -18.60 -1.28 4.84
CA GLU A 370 -18.32 -0.88 6.22
C GLU A 370 -17.85 -2.05 7.12
N GLU A 371 -18.11 -3.30 6.72
CA GLU A 371 -17.72 -4.51 7.45
C GLU A 371 -16.50 -5.20 6.83
N GLU A 372 -16.41 -5.20 5.50
CA GLU A 372 -15.38 -5.85 4.73
C GLU A 372 -15.13 -5.18 3.38
N ALA A 373 -13.85 -5.01 3.02
CA ALA A 373 -13.45 -4.46 1.73
C ALA A 373 -12.38 -5.30 1.04
N PRO A 374 -12.36 -5.34 -0.31
CA PRO A 374 -11.21 -5.83 -1.06
C PRO A 374 -9.99 -4.95 -0.78
N VAL A 375 -8.81 -5.56 -0.68
CA VAL A 375 -7.56 -4.85 -0.37
C VAL A 375 -6.51 -5.08 -1.45
N LEU A 376 -6.39 -6.31 -1.95
CA LEU A 376 -5.36 -6.69 -2.91
C LEU A 376 -5.82 -7.85 -3.78
N SER A 377 -5.29 -7.92 -5.00
CA SER A 377 -5.55 -8.99 -5.95
C SER A 377 -4.24 -9.61 -6.44
N VAL A 378 -4.26 -10.90 -6.76
CA VAL A 378 -3.12 -11.63 -7.33
C VAL A 378 -3.62 -12.37 -8.56
N ALA A 379 -3.15 -11.99 -9.73
CA ALA A 379 -3.38 -12.80 -10.93
C ALA A 379 -2.59 -14.10 -10.84
N LEU A 380 -3.21 -15.19 -11.27
CA LEU A 380 -2.65 -16.54 -11.27
C LEU A 380 -2.79 -17.14 -12.67
N GLY A 381 -1.75 -17.83 -13.12
CA GLY A 381 -1.74 -18.47 -14.43
C GLY A 381 -0.67 -19.55 -14.54
N ASP A 382 -0.58 -20.15 -15.72
CA ASP A 382 0.41 -21.18 -15.98
C ASP A 382 1.84 -20.62 -15.77
N GLY A 383 2.70 -21.46 -15.22
CA GLY A 383 4.12 -21.18 -15.07
C GLY A 383 4.81 -21.06 -16.43
N TYR A 384 5.85 -20.23 -16.48
CA TYR A 384 6.54 -19.96 -17.74
C TYR A 384 7.45 -21.13 -18.09
N GLY A 385 7.06 -21.90 -19.11
CA GLY A 385 7.98 -22.69 -19.94
C GLY A 385 9.12 -21.80 -20.44
N GLY A 386 10.37 -22.25 -20.34
CA GLY A 386 11.50 -21.53 -20.91
C GLY A 386 11.22 -21.13 -22.37
N CYS A 387 11.58 -19.88 -22.69
CA CYS A 387 11.35 -19.13 -23.94
C CYS A 387 10.06 -18.27 -23.97
N ALA A 388 10.11 -17.12 -23.31
CA ALA A 388 10.40 -15.84 -23.96
C ALA A 388 10.41 -14.74 -22.90
N THR A 389 11.49 -13.96 -22.85
CA THR A 389 11.40 -12.56 -22.44
C THR A 389 10.39 -11.90 -23.37
N GLY A 390 9.11 -11.92 -22.99
CA GLY A 390 8.00 -11.31 -23.71
C GLY A 390 8.05 -9.79 -23.59
N ALA A 391 9.08 -9.18 -24.14
CA ALA A 391 8.79 -8.05 -25.02
C ALA A 391 8.11 -8.64 -26.28
N PRO A 392 7.20 -7.91 -26.94
CA PRO A 392 6.49 -8.41 -28.12
C PRO A 392 7.48 -9.01 -29.12
N ASP A 393 7.08 -10.09 -29.81
CA ASP A 393 7.91 -10.87 -30.74
C ASP A 393 9.00 -10.03 -31.43
N GLY A 394 10.25 -10.50 -31.35
CA GLY A 394 11.40 -9.96 -32.12
C GLY A 394 12.52 -9.24 -31.36
N THR A 395 12.41 -8.99 -30.05
CA THR A 395 13.46 -8.26 -29.27
C THR A 395 14.30 -9.18 -28.37
N THR A 396 15.64 -9.08 -28.41
CA THR A 396 16.55 -10.07 -27.76
C THR A 396 17.34 -9.57 -26.54
N ALA A 397 17.36 -8.27 -26.22
CA ALA A 397 18.02 -7.75 -25.01
C ALA A 397 17.62 -6.29 -24.70
N VAL A 398 16.92 -6.06 -23.58
CA VAL A 398 16.57 -4.73 -23.05
C VAL A 398 17.04 -4.65 -21.59
N ARG A 399 17.68 -3.54 -21.21
CA ARG A 399 18.09 -3.25 -19.81
C ARG A 399 17.19 -2.17 -19.19
N ASP A 400 17.24 -2.09 -17.86
CA ASP A 400 16.45 -1.17 -17.04
C ASP A 400 16.54 0.28 -17.55
N GLY A 401 15.43 1.03 -17.48
CA GLY A 401 15.34 2.43 -17.96
C GLY A 401 14.79 2.66 -19.38
N THR A 402 14.41 1.61 -20.12
CA THR A 402 13.88 1.74 -21.50
C THR A 402 12.36 1.92 -21.53
N THR A 403 11.84 2.92 -22.27
CA THR A 403 10.42 3.32 -22.18
C THR A 403 9.52 2.87 -23.34
N ALA A 404 10.05 2.58 -24.53
CA ALA A 404 9.27 2.05 -25.67
C ALA A 404 10.17 1.36 -26.74
N VAL A 405 9.86 0.09 -27.06
CA VAL A 405 10.55 -0.72 -28.09
C VAL A 405 9.51 -1.54 -28.87
N ARG A 406 9.68 -1.67 -30.21
CA ARG A 406 8.87 -2.56 -31.09
C ARG A 406 9.77 -3.57 -31.83
N ASP A 407 9.14 -4.45 -32.60
CA ASP A 407 9.71 -5.62 -33.31
C ASP A 407 11.07 -5.36 -33.99
N GLY A 408 11.97 -6.35 -33.95
CA GLY A 408 13.26 -6.34 -34.65
C GLY A 408 14.42 -5.54 -34.05
N ALA A 409 14.29 -4.97 -32.84
CA ALA A 409 15.37 -4.22 -32.19
C ALA A 409 16.31 -5.11 -31.33
N THR A 410 17.63 -4.90 -31.44
CA THR A 410 18.65 -5.70 -30.71
C THR A 410 19.72 -4.85 -30.00
N ALA A 411 20.07 -5.25 -28.77
CA ALA A 411 21.13 -4.66 -27.92
C ALA A 411 20.96 -3.16 -27.56
N VAL A 412 19.81 -2.79 -27.01
CA VAL A 412 19.49 -1.41 -26.56
C VAL A 412 19.97 -1.19 -25.11
N ARG A 413 20.62 -0.04 -24.84
CA ARG A 413 21.15 0.36 -23.52
C ARG A 413 20.29 1.44 -22.83
N ASP A 414 20.59 1.69 -21.57
CA ASP A 414 19.87 2.60 -20.66
C ASP A 414 19.72 4.01 -21.26
N GLY A 415 18.58 4.66 -21.01
CA GLY A 415 18.29 6.02 -21.50
C GLY A 415 17.89 6.15 -22.99
N ALA A 416 17.52 5.06 -23.67
CA ALA A 416 16.99 5.11 -25.05
C ALA A 416 15.47 5.34 -25.08
N THR A 417 15.00 6.20 -26.00
CA THR A 417 13.58 6.52 -26.18
C THR A 417 13.17 6.34 -27.66
N GLY A 418 12.28 5.38 -27.94
CA GLY A 418 11.70 5.17 -29.28
C GLY A 418 12.64 4.52 -30.30
N ALA A 419 12.96 3.23 -30.08
CA ALA A 419 13.68 2.41 -31.07
C ALA A 419 12.69 1.55 -31.88
N TRP A 420 12.75 1.67 -33.21
CA TRP A 420 11.83 1.02 -34.16
C TRP A 420 12.59 0.15 -35.20
N ASP A 421 11.89 -0.80 -35.82
CA ASP A 421 12.28 -1.79 -36.82
C ASP A 421 13.75 -1.76 -37.33
N GLY A 422 14.53 -2.77 -36.92
CA GLY A 422 15.87 -3.07 -37.46
C GLY A 422 17.05 -2.35 -36.79
N GLY A 423 16.84 -1.68 -35.66
CA GLY A 423 17.91 -1.03 -34.90
C GLY A 423 18.86 -2.00 -34.18
N THR A 424 20.17 -1.83 -34.39
CA THR A 424 21.24 -2.65 -33.76
C THR A 424 22.25 -1.76 -33.01
N GLY A 425 22.42 -1.97 -31.71
CA GLY A 425 23.49 -1.35 -30.91
C GLY A 425 23.29 0.14 -30.55
N VAL A 426 22.08 0.52 -30.15
CA VAL A 426 21.70 1.89 -29.76
C VAL A 426 22.21 2.21 -28.34
N ARG A 427 22.89 3.36 -28.18
CA ARG A 427 23.48 3.84 -26.90
C ARG A 427 22.72 5.04 -26.32
N ASP A 428 23.05 5.39 -25.08
CA ASP A 428 22.41 6.42 -24.26
C ASP A 428 22.18 7.76 -25.01
N GLY A 429 20.98 8.32 -24.88
CA GLY A 429 20.61 9.64 -25.40
C GLY A 429 20.00 9.67 -26.82
N VAL A 430 19.64 8.52 -27.40
CA VAL A 430 19.00 8.45 -28.73
C VAL A 430 17.48 8.58 -28.62
N THR A 431 16.90 9.44 -29.47
CA THR A 431 15.46 9.69 -29.60
C THR A 431 15.01 9.39 -31.04
N GLY A 432 14.07 8.45 -31.22
CA GLY A 432 13.35 8.21 -32.49
C GLY A 432 14.20 7.69 -33.66
N THR A 433 14.47 6.38 -33.72
CA THR A 433 15.14 5.74 -34.88
C THR A 433 14.17 4.92 -35.71
N GLU A 434 13.89 5.32 -36.95
CA GLU A 434 13.08 4.56 -37.90
C GLU A 434 13.95 3.96 -39.02
N GLY A 435 13.96 2.62 -39.14
CA GLY A 435 14.53 1.90 -40.28
C GLY A 435 16.04 1.62 -40.23
N GLY A 436 16.43 0.46 -39.68
CA GLY A 436 17.69 -0.23 -40.04
C GLY A 436 19.02 0.39 -39.57
N ALA A 437 19.01 1.25 -38.55
CA ALA A 437 20.23 1.91 -38.05
C ALA A 437 21.18 0.93 -37.31
N THR A 438 22.46 0.95 -37.70
CA THR A 438 23.56 0.21 -37.05
C THR A 438 24.47 1.17 -36.27
N ALA A 439 24.58 0.99 -34.94
CA ALA A 439 25.51 1.66 -34.03
C ALA A 439 25.43 3.20 -33.95
N ALA A 440 24.33 3.75 -33.43
CA ALA A 440 24.20 5.17 -33.09
C ALA A 440 24.62 5.45 -31.63
N GLY A 441 25.39 6.51 -31.39
CA GLY A 441 25.75 6.95 -30.04
C GLY A 441 26.05 8.44 -29.95
N GLY A 442 25.66 9.05 -28.82
CA GLY A 442 26.02 10.41 -28.43
C GLY A 442 25.37 11.53 -29.26
N GLY A 443 24.13 11.91 -28.92
CA GLY A 443 23.56 13.22 -29.28
C GLY A 443 23.08 13.42 -30.73
N ALA A 444 22.88 12.37 -31.52
CA ALA A 444 22.41 12.49 -32.91
C ALA A 444 20.87 12.46 -33.00
N PRO A 445 20.21 13.40 -33.71
CA PRO A 445 18.78 13.32 -34.01
C PRO A 445 18.50 12.61 -35.34
N ALA A 446 17.37 11.89 -35.39
CA ALA A 446 16.68 11.28 -36.55
C ALA A 446 17.50 11.06 -37.86
N ALA A 447 17.86 9.80 -38.15
CA ALA A 447 18.38 9.38 -39.44
C ALA A 447 17.32 8.59 -40.21
N GLN A 448 16.93 9.04 -41.42
CA GLN A 448 16.13 8.29 -42.39
C GLN A 448 17.05 7.68 -43.46
N GLY A 449 16.94 6.37 -43.70
CA GLY A 449 17.89 5.59 -44.50
C GLY A 449 17.80 5.73 -46.03
N GLY A 450 18.94 5.49 -46.69
CA GLY A 450 19.10 5.18 -48.11
C GLY A 450 20.37 4.31 -48.32
N PRO A 451 20.47 3.49 -49.40
CA PRO A 451 21.41 2.37 -49.51
C PRO A 451 22.87 2.80 -49.75
N PRO A 452 23.87 1.91 -49.59
CA PRO A 452 25.25 2.34 -49.40
C PRO A 452 25.92 2.71 -50.74
N ALA A 453 26.52 3.89 -50.78
CA ALA A 453 27.48 4.25 -51.81
C ALA A 453 28.82 4.60 -51.15
N ALA A 454 29.86 3.89 -51.56
CA ALA A 454 31.25 4.14 -51.23
C ALA A 454 31.69 5.55 -51.66
N ARG A 455 32.57 6.20 -50.87
CA ARG A 455 33.71 6.99 -51.37
C ARG A 455 34.62 7.49 -50.24
N ASP A 456 35.91 7.30 -50.47
CA ASP A 456 37.03 8.05 -49.89
C ASP A 456 36.81 9.56 -49.94
N GLN A 457 37.31 10.30 -48.94
CA GLN A 457 38.47 11.20 -49.11
C GLN A 457 38.82 11.98 -47.84
N ALA A 458 40.08 12.35 -47.77
CA ALA A 458 40.84 12.90 -46.66
C ALA A 458 40.74 14.42 -46.48
N ALA A 459 41.04 14.84 -45.24
CA ALA A 459 41.91 15.96 -44.81
C ALA A 459 41.78 17.39 -45.39
N VAL A 460 41.72 18.38 -44.48
CA VAL A 460 42.51 19.66 -44.41
C VAL A 460 42.41 20.18 -42.94
N ALA A 461 43.44 20.12 -42.08
CA ALA A 461 44.53 21.09 -41.77
C ALA A 461 44.06 22.47 -41.21
N GLN A 462 44.23 22.76 -39.90
CA GLN A 462 45.36 23.37 -39.16
C GLN A 462 45.40 24.92 -39.17
N GLU A 463 45.46 25.53 -37.97
CA GLU A 463 46.57 26.41 -37.50
C GLU A 463 46.39 26.81 -36.01
N GLY A 464 47.47 26.74 -35.21
CA GLY A 464 47.63 27.37 -33.88
C GLY A 464 48.63 28.55 -33.98
N PRO A 465 49.36 29.01 -32.93
CA PRO A 465 49.44 28.58 -31.53
C PRO A 465 49.51 29.74 -30.47
N GLY A 466 49.62 29.40 -29.17
CA GLY A 466 50.06 30.32 -28.11
C GLY A 466 49.99 29.74 -26.69
N THR A 467 51.15 29.46 -26.09
CA THR A 467 51.39 28.82 -24.78
C THR A 467 51.51 29.82 -23.61
N VAL A 468 51.33 29.34 -22.36
CA VAL A 468 52.23 29.50 -21.16
C VAL A 468 51.54 28.96 -19.86
N SER A 469 52.28 28.16 -19.07
CA SER A 469 52.03 27.67 -17.68
C SER A 469 53.35 27.83 -16.88
N PRO A 470 53.46 27.90 -15.52
CA PRO A 470 53.03 26.89 -14.50
C PRO A 470 52.74 27.52 -13.08
N PRO A 471 52.87 26.89 -11.87
CA PRO A 471 53.05 25.48 -11.42
C PRO A 471 52.11 24.98 -10.26
N ALA A 472 52.23 23.69 -9.86
CA ALA A 472 51.68 23.05 -8.64
C ALA A 472 52.83 22.65 -7.67
N PRO A 473 52.66 22.42 -6.34
CA PRO A 473 52.18 21.13 -5.73
C PRO A 473 51.56 21.34 -4.28
N PRO A 474 51.42 20.38 -3.31
CA PRO A 474 51.76 18.93 -3.27
C PRO A 474 50.72 17.95 -2.64
N SER A 475 51.01 16.65 -2.79
CA SER A 475 50.44 15.48 -2.10
C SER A 475 51.02 15.25 -0.69
N PRO A 476 50.45 14.33 0.12
CA PRO A 476 51.24 13.54 1.07
C PRO A 476 51.24 12.03 0.77
N HIS A 477 52.40 11.42 1.05
CA HIS A 477 52.76 10.01 0.91
C HIS A 477 52.57 9.22 2.24
N PRO A 478 52.79 7.87 2.24
CA PRO A 478 52.27 6.90 3.21
C PRO A 478 53.28 6.47 4.30
N SER A 479 52.85 5.64 5.26
CA SER A 479 53.76 4.77 6.03
C SER A 479 53.09 3.47 6.50
N SER A 480 53.67 2.35 6.06
CA SER A 480 53.61 0.97 6.59
C SER A 480 54.16 0.90 8.04
N SER A 481 54.08 -0.16 8.87
CA SER A 481 54.02 -1.61 8.68
C SER A 481 53.91 -2.32 10.07
N ALA A 482 53.58 -3.61 10.02
CA ALA A 482 54.19 -4.72 10.79
C ALA A 482 53.62 -5.20 12.15
N SER A 483 53.05 -6.41 12.07
CA SER A 483 53.52 -7.66 12.72
C SER A 483 52.69 -8.30 13.83
N GLU A 484 52.45 -9.60 13.60
CA GLU A 484 51.89 -10.63 14.46
C GLU A 484 52.76 -10.93 15.69
N ARG A 485 52.13 -11.46 16.77
CA ARG A 485 52.48 -12.78 17.31
C ARG A 485 51.60 -13.21 18.51
N ARG A 486 51.22 -14.49 18.42
CA ARG A 486 50.76 -15.47 19.43
C ARG A 486 49.29 -15.48 19.85
#